data_AF-A0A1Q3MMX2-F1
#
_entry.id   AF-A0A1Q3MMX2-F1
#
_cell.length_a   1.000
_cell.length_b   1.000
_cell.length_c   1.000
_cell.angle_alpha   90.00
_cell.angle_beta   90.00
_cell.angle_gamma   90.00
#
_symmetry.space_group_name_H-M   'P 1'
#
loop_
_entity.id
_entity.type
_entity.pdbx_description
1 polymer ?
#
loop_
_entity_poly.entity_id
_entity_poly.type
_entity_poly.pdbx_seq_one_letter_code
_entity_poly.pdbx_strand_id
1 'polypeptide(L)'
;MRGVTRIFAVAIHEVAGYTMRNSIEHVFLLGEVGAMRKNLLRFSGFLVFAVAAAIGSAQTFTLTDTNTSARIVANSTMGLDQWNILGVDQVFSNTYMWRVGDGSTADYIQNLTLTNSSQVGNRFLDLTYTNNVKGFAIDITYVLTGGLTSFDLAEIVRVRNIGNNSLDFRLFQYNDFDLNNTSANDTVTRVNASQVSQVDGDFSLNMVDQGATPVPGRSQVGALFASSITGTSGYNLDTLAGNGLGQNYSGDAAYGFQWNKIINPGQSFTISTDKVAAVPEPASMAALALGAVALLRRRRSKK
;
A
#
# COMPACT_ATOMS: atom_id res chain seq x y z
N MET A 1 -58.58 7.81 -62.43
CA MET A 1 -59.11 8.64 -61.32
C MET A 1 -58.09 8.57 -60.18
N ARG A 2 -57.49 9.64 -59.64
CA ARG A 2 -58.02 10.76 -58.80
C ARG A 2 -58.58 10.31 -57.44
N GLY A 3 -57.94 10.75 -56.33
CA GLY A 3 -58.26 10.48 -54.91
C GLY A 3 -57.01 10.07 -54.09
N VAL A 4 -56.19 10.89 -53.40
CA VAL A 4 -56.34 12.08 -52.49
C VAL A 4 -56.78 11.66 -51.07
N THR A 5 -56.14 11.97 -49.91
CA THR A 5 -54.80 12.49 -49.43
C THR A 5 -54.69 12.21 -47.89
N ARG A 6 -53.76 12.66 -47.00
CA ARG A 6 -52.52 13.51 -46.86
C ARG A 6 -51.77 12.96 -45.60
N ILE A 7 -50.46 12.68 -45.53
CA ILE A 7 -49.23 13.54 -45.42
C ILE A 7 -48.87 14.03 -43.99
N PHE A 8 -47.66 13.64 -43.53
CA PHE A 8 -46.57 14.29 -42.71
C PHE A 8 -46.89 15.46 -41.73
N ALA A 9 -46.27 15.65 -40.54
CA ALA A 9 -44.84 15.68 -40.13
C ALA A 9 -44.03 16.88 -40.74
N VAL A 10 -43.00 17.52 -40.15
CA VAL A 10 -42.36 17.50 -38.81
C VAL A 10 -41.45 18.77 -38.63
N ALA A 11 -41.43 19.39 -37.43
CA ALA A 11 -40.37 20.20 -36.77
C ALA A 11 -39.66 21.43 -37.43
N ILE A 12 -38.78 22.05 -36.60
CA ILE A 12 -37.60 22.93 -36.86
C ILE A 12 -37.74 24.48 -36.73
N HIS A 13 -37.26 24.98 -35.58
CA HIS A 13 -36.38 26.15 -35.27
C HIS A 13 -36.42 27.52 -36.00
N GLU A 14 -36.36 28.59 -35.17
CA GLU A 14 -35.73 29.93 -35.32
C GLU A 14 -35.86 30.81 -36.57
N VAL A 15 -36.11 32.12 -36.36
CA VAL A 15 -35.11 33.23 -36.44
C VAL A 15 -35.75 34.58 -36.03
N ALA A 16 -34.91 35.53 -35.59
CA ALA A 16 -35.13 36.91 -35.10
C ALA A 16 -36.25 37.81 -35.73
N GLY A 17 -36.64 38.91 -35.05
CA GLY A 17 -37.54 39.91 -35.68
C GLY A 17 -38.07 41.11 -34.87
N TYR A 18 -37.19 41.96 -34.32
CA TYR A 18 -37.34 43.40 -34.02
C TYR A 18 -38.72 44.15 -34.18
N THR A 19 -39.20 44.72 -33.05
CA THR A 19 -39.58 46.16 -32.89
C THR A 19 -40.97 46.75 -33.25
N MET A 20 -41.62 47.29 -32.18
CA MET A 20 -42.52 48.46 -32.06
C MET A 20 -43.67 48.74 -33.06
N ARG A 21 -44.86 49.04 -32.50
CA ARG A 21 -45.32 50.44 -32.26
C ARG A 21 -46.63 50.58 -31.47
N ASN A 22 -46.69 51.64 -30.64
CA ASN A 22 -47.85 52.50 -30.33
C ASN A 22 -49.12 51.89 -29.66
N SER A 23 -49.93 52.62 -28.89
CA SER A 23 -49.84 53.97 -28.25
C SER A 23 -51.08 54.23 -27.36
N ILE A 24 -51.09 55.37 -26.64
CA ILE A 24 -52.22 56.17 -26.06
C ILE A 24 -52.07 56.39 -24.54
N GLU A 25 -52.55 57.56 -24.07
CA GLU A 25 -52.11 58.27 -22.87
C GLU A 25 -53.22 58.41 -21.78
N HIS A 26 -53.00 59.38 -20.87
CA HIS A 26 -53.91 60.01 -19.90
C HIS A 26 -54.01 59.38 -18.49
N VAL A 27 -54.06 60.15 -17.38
CA VAL A 27 -53.78 61.59 -17.13
C VAL A 27 -53.51 61.80 -15.61
N PHE A 28 -52.71 62.82 -15.25
CA PHE A 28 -52.50 63.48 -13.93
C PHE A 28 -52.89 62.80 -12.59
N LEU A 29 -51.98 62.90 -11.61
CA LEU A 29 -52.20 63.78 -10.44
C LEU A 29 -50.88 64.15 -9.72
N LEU A 30 -50.96 65.07 -8.75
CA LEU A 30 -49.84 65.85 -8.20
C LEU A 30 -49.16 65.23 -6.96
N GLY A 31 -47.87 65.54 -6.73
CA GLY A 31 -47.19 65.30 -5.45
C GLY A 31 -45.66 65.33 -5.52
N GLU A 32 -45.02 66.48 -5.25
CA GLU A 32 -43.57 66.57 -5.06
C GLU A 32 -43.16 66.23 -3.61
N VAL A 33 -42.19 65.32 -3.41
CA VAL A 33 -41.36 65.28 -2.19
C VAL A 33 -39.91 64.95 -2.57
N GLY A 34 -38.97 65.66 -1.93
CA GLY A 34 -37.59 65.81 -2.36
C GLY A 34 -36.65 64.58 -2.28
N ALA A 35 -35.55 64.74 -3.04
CA ALA A 35 -34.21 64.13 -2.87
C ALA A 35 -34.10 62.57 -2.91
N MET A 36 -33.06 61.97 -3.50
CA MET A 36 -31.67 62.43 -3.56
C MET A 36 -30.91 61.70 -4.69
N ARG A 37 -30.09 62.41 -5.49
CA ARG A 37 -29.21 61.76 -6.49
C ARG A 37 -27.99 61.12 -5.82
N LYS A 38 -27.84 59.80 -5.91
CA LYS A 38 -26.55 59.09 -5.71
C LYS A 38 -26.38 57.97 -6.73
N ASN A 39 -25.32 58.04 -7.51
CA ASN A 39 -24.99 57.01 -8.52
C ASN A 39 -24.40 55.79 -7.81
N LEU A 40 -25.12 54.68 -7.73
CA LEU A 40 -24.53 53.39 -7.33
C LEU A 40 -23.86 52.75 -8.56
N LEU A 41 -22.52 52.73 -8.56
CA LEU A 41 -21.76 51.88 -9.47
C LEU A 41 -22.04 50.40 -9.12
N ARG A 42 -22.41 49.61 -10.13
CA ARG A 42 -22.60 48.16 -9.98
C ARG A 42 -21.24 47.46 -9.94
N PHE A 43 -20.71 47.24 -8.74
CA PHE A 43 -19.61 46.29 -8.55
C PHE A 43 -20.15 44.86 -8.59
N SER A 44 -19.95 44.18 -9.73
CA SER A 44 -20.24 42.75 -9.87
C SER A 44 -19.21 41.93 -9.10
N GLY A 45 -19.56 41.47 -7.91
CA GLY A 45 -18.70 40.60 -7.09
C GLY A 45 -18.57 39.20 -7.69
N PHE A 46 -17.39 38.84 -8.20
CA PHE A 46 -17.05 37.45 -8.48
C PHE A 46 -16.77 36.70 -7.17
N LEU A 47 -17.69 35.82 -6.75
CA LEU A 47 -17.35 34.79 -5.76
C LEU A 47 -16.46 33.73 -6.42
N VAL A 48 -15.15 33.82 -6.19
CA VAL A 48 -14.23 32.73 -6.51
C VAL A 48 -14.33 31.69 -5.40
N PHE A 49 -15.14 30.65 -5.61
CA PHE A 49 -15.11 29.45 -4.77
C PHE A 49 -13.80 28.69 -5.03
N ALA A 50 -12.78 28.99 -4.25
CA ALA A 50 -11.56 28.18 -4.18
C ALA A 50 -11.91 26.83 -3.52
N VAL A 51 -12.23 25.83 -4.35
CA VAL A 51 -12.38 24.44 -3.89
C VAL A 51 -11.00 23.93 -3.53
N ALA A 52 -10.61 24.12 -2.27
CA ALA A 52 -9.46 23.45 -1.68
C ALA A 52 -9.77 21.95 -1.65
N ALA A 53 -9.25 21.21 -2.64
CA ALA A 53 -9.25 19.76 -2.59
C ALA A 53 -8.48 19.34 -1.33
N ALA A 54 -9.17 18.72 -0.38
CA ALA A 54 -8.54 18.19 0.81
C ALA A 54 -7.61 17.05 0.40
N ILE A 55 -6.31 17.34 0.31
CA ILE A 55 -5.27 16.34 0.07
C ILE A 55 -5.32 15.43 1.31
N GLY A 56 -5.83 14.21 1.13
CA GLY A 56 -5.96 13.24 2.21
C GLY A 56 -4.59 12.96 2.82
N SER A 57 -4.44 13.26 4.10
CA SER A 57 -3.22 12.95 4.84
C SER A 57 -2.91 11.45 4.79
N ALA A 58 -1.62 11.11 4.78
CA ALA A 58 -1.19 9.73 4.97
C ALA A 58 -1.78 9.18 6.30
N GLN A 59 -2.48 8.05 6.25
CA GLN A 59 -3.05 7.42 7.44
C GLN A 59 -2.01 6.46 8.03
N THR A 60 -1.14 7.02 8.85
CA THR A 60 -0.02 6.32 9.49
C THR A 60 -0.41 5.72 10.84
N PHE A 61 0.00 4.49 11.08
CA PHE A 61 -0.07 3.79 12.35
C PHE A 61 1.34 3.45 12.83
N THR A 62 1.56 3.51 14.14
CA THR A 62 2.83 3.10 14.75
C THR A 62 2.57 2.05 15.81
N LEU A 63 3.05 0.84 15.56
CA LEU A 63 3.13 -0.22 16.56
C LEU A 63 4.42 -0.05 17.39
N THR A 64 4.37 -0.40 18.66
CA THR A 64 5.51 -0.35 19.59
C THR A 64 5.49 -1.54 20.56
N ASP A 65 6.66 -2.08 20.84
CA ASP A 65 6.91 -3.00 21.95
C ASP A 65 8.36 -2.81 22.45
N THR A 66 8.79 -3.63 23.40
CA THR A 66 10.12 -3.63 24.01
C THR A 66 11.22 -3.54 22.95
N ASN A 67 11.90 -2.39 22.89
CA ASN A 67 12.99 -2.06 21.97
C ASN A 67 12.68 -2.13 20.45
N THR A 68 11.41 -2.11 20.03
CA THR A 68 11.04 -2.11 18.60
C THR A 68 9.80 -1.27 18.29
N SER A 69 9.75 -0.71 17.07
CA SER A 69 8.56 -0.04 16.54
C SER A 69 8.40 -0.30 15.04
N ALA A 70 7.15 -0.41 14.58
CA ALA A 70 6.83 -0.63 13.17
C ALA A 70 5.84 0.44 12.68
N ARG A 71 6.10 1.03 11.51
CA ARG A 71 5.29 2.11 10.93
C ARG A 71 4.57 1.62 9.68
N ILE A 72 3.25 1.65 9.70
CA ILE A 72 2.39 1.21 8.59
C ILE A 72 1.64 2.42 8.06
N VAL A 73 1.80 2.74 6.79
CA VAL A 73 1.11 3.85 6.11
C VAL A 73 0.05 3.29 5.19
N ALA A 74 -1.19 3.25 5.67
CA ALA A 74 -2.28 2.47 5.07
C ALA A 74 -2.74 2.95 3.68
N ASN A 75 -2.33 4.14 3.24
CA ASN A 75 -2.59 4.70 1.91
C ASN A 75 -1.28 5.09 1.17
N SER A 76 -0.16 4.43 1.49
CA SER A 76 1.10 4.51 0.74
C SER A 76 1.43 3.17 0.08
N THR A 77 1.94 3.19 -1.14
CA THR A 77 2.38 1.98 -1.86
C THR A 77 3.50 1.21 -1.14
N MET A 78 4.21 1.87 -0.21
CA MET A 78 5.25 1.28 0.63
C MET A 78 4.70 0.30 1.70
N GLY A 79 3.44 0.45 2.11
CA GLY A 79 2.84 -0.38 3.16
C GLY A 79 3.48 -0.18 4.53
N LEU A 80 4.26 -1.16 5.00
CA LEU A 80 5.18 -1.02 6.11
C LEU A 80 6.44 -0.29 5.59
N ASP A 81 6.65 0.94 6.06
CA ASP A 81 7.70 1.85 5.54
C ASP A 81 8.78 2.20 6.59
N GLN A 82 8.82 1.42 7.67
CA GLN A 82 9.85 1.43 8.72
C GLN A 82 9.61 0.29 9.71
N TRP A 83 10.68 -0.39 10.13
CA TRP A 83 10.71 -1.31 11.27
C TRP A 83 12.00 -1.08 12.08
N ASN A 84 11.91 -0.29 13.15
CA ASN A 84 13.03 -0.03 14.03
C ASN A 84 13.26 -1.21 14.98
N ILE A 85 14.52 -1.62 15.10
CA ILE A 85 15.02 -2.54 16.11
C ILE A 85 16.15 -1.84 16.86
N LEU A 86 16.05 -1.74 18.18
CA LEU A 86 17.03 -1.06 19.05
C LEU A 86 17.31 0.42 18.64
N GLY A 87 16.43 1.03 17.85
CA GLY A 87 16.56 2.40 17.31
C GLY A 87 17.16 2.49 15.91
N VAL A 88 17.41 1.37 15.23
CA VAL A 88 17.92 1.30 13.85
C VAL A 88 16.85 0.69 12.94
N ASP A 89 16.51 1.37 11.86
CA ASP A 89 15.55 0.86 10.86
C ASP A 89 16.12 -0.31 10.06
N GLN A 90 15.22 -1.16 9.55
CA GLN A 90 15.56 -2.40 8.84
C GLN A 90 14.74 -2.56 7.53
N VAL A 91 13.74 -1.72 7.29
CA VAL A 91 12.77 -1.89 6.18
C VAL A 91 12.71 -0.64 5.33
N PHE A 92 12.98 -0.78 4.04
CA PHE A 92 12.64 0.24 3.04
C PHE A 92 11.16 0.11 2.62
N SER A 93 10.69 -1.12 2.36
CA SER A 93 9.31 -1.40 1.97
C SER A 93 8.88 -2.83 2.28
N ASN A 94 7.72 -3.03 2.90
CA ASN A 94 7.01 -4.32 2.85
C ASN A 94 5.54 -4.06 2.51
N THR A 95 5.14 -4.54 1.35
CA THR A 95 3.86 -4.19 0.74
C THR A 95 3.25 -5.35 -0.02
N TYR A 96 1.96 -5.22 -0.33
CA TYR A 96 1.20 -6.24 -1.03
C TYR A 96 0.63 -5.67 -2.33
N MET A 97 0.73 -6.47 -3.40
CA MET A 97 0.05 -6.21 -4.67
C MET A 97 -0.93 -7.33 -4.99
N TRP A 98 -1.92 -7.05 -5.81
CA TRP A 98 -2.99 -7.99 -6.16
C TRP A 98 -3.40 -7.89 -7.63
N ARG A 99 -3.94 -8.98 -8.19
CA ARG A 99 -4.79 -8.95 -9.39
C ARG A 99 -5.83 -10.07 -9.40
N VAL A 100 -6.73 -10.02 -10.39
CA VAL A 100 -7.68 -11.09 -10.70
C VAL A 100 -7.50 -11.52 -12.16
N GLY A 101 -7.24 -12.80 -12.38
CA GLY A 101 -6.82 -13.39 -13.65
C GLY A 101 -5.35 -13.13 -13.98
N ASP A 102 -4.92 -13.55 -15.17
CA ASP A 102 -3.53 -13.42 -15.65
C ASP A 102 -3.34 -12.41 -16.80
N GLY A 103 -4.39 -11.72 -17.21
CA GLY A 103 -4.37 -10.76 -18.34
C GLY A 103 -4.12 -9.30 -17.96
N SER A 104 -3.77 -8.99 -16.71
CA SER A 104 -3.52 -7.63 -16.23
C SER A 104 -2.19 -7.50 -15.48
N THR A 105 -1.74 -6.25 -15.31
CA THR A 105 -0.80 -5.89 -14.23
C THR A 105 -1.40 -6.19 -12.85
N ALA A 106 -0.57 -6.20 -11.82
CA ALA A 106 -1.04 -6.09 -10.44
C ALA A 106 -1.11 -4.62 -10.00
N ASP A 107 -1.89 -4.36 -8.95
CA ASP A 107 -2.06 -3.06 -8.32
C ASP A 107 -1.76 -3.17 -6.81
N TYR A 108 -1.38 -2.07 -6.16
CA TYR A 108 -1.09 -2.04 -4.73
C TYR A 108 -2.38 -2.21 -3.91
N ILE A 109 -2.31 -2.86 -2.74
CA ILE A 109 -3.46 -2.94 -1.83
C ILE A 109 -3.88 -1.54 -1.34
N GLN A 110 -2.93 -0.62 -1.16
CA GLN A 110 -3.18 0.71 -0.62
C GLN A 110 -3.86 1.67 -1.63
N ASN A 111 -4.02 1.25 -2.89
CA ASN A 111 -4.87 1.91 -3.90
C ASN A 111 -6.35 1.50 -3.79
N LEU A 112 -6.68 0.51 -2.95
CA LEU A 112 -8.06 0.11 -2.66
C LEU A 112 -8.72 1.03 -1.62
N THR A 113 -10.04 0.98 -1.52
CA THR A 113 -10.76 1.72 -0.49
C THR A 113 -10.55 1.07 0.88
N LEU A 114 -9.73 1.70 1.73
CA LEU A 114 -9.66 1.40 3.16
C LEU A 114 -11.03 1.70 3.80
N THR A 115 -11.65 0.69 4.41
CA THR A 115 -13.02 0.75 4.97
C THR A 115 -13.08 0.52 6.47
N ASN A 116 -12.05 -0.10 7.05
CA ASN A 116 -11.87 -0.23 8.48
C ASN A 116 -10.39 -0.16 8.81
N SER A 117 -10.07 0.44 9.96
CA SER A 117 -8.74 0.48 10.52
C SER A 117 -8.82 0.55 12.05
N SER A 118 -8.25 -0.41 12.75
CA SER A 118 -8.32 -0.52 14.22
C SER A 118 -6.96 -0.88 14.79
N GLN A 119 -6.37 0.03 15.57
CA GLN A 119 -5.16 -0.25 16.34
C GLN A 119 -5.57 -0.64 17.77
N VAL A 120 -5.29 -1.88 18.17
CA VAL A 120 -5.70 -2.44 19.47
C VAL A 120 -4.51 -2.43 20.42
N GLY A 121 -4.41 -1.35 21.20
CA GLY A 121 -3.23 -1.08 22.03
C GLY A 121 -1.99 -0.83 21.17
N ASN A 122 -0.81 -1.12 21.73
CA ASN A 122 0.45 -0.75 21.08
C ASN A 122 0.93 -1.75 20.02
N ARG A 123 0.40 -2.98 19.98
CA ARG A 123 1.03 -4.12 19.28
C ARG A 123 0.23 -4.73 18.13
N PHE A 124 -1.05 -4.37 17.98
CA PHE A 124 -1.96 -4.98 17.02
C PHE A 124 -2.59 -3.91 16.11
N LEU A 125 -2.60 -4.15 14.80
CA LEU A 125 -3.27 -3.29 13.82
C LEU A 125 -4.05 -4.12 12.80
N ASP A 126 -5.36 -3.94 12.77
CA ASP A 126 -6.26 -4.51 11.75
C ASP A 126 -6.61 -3.43 10.71
N LEU A 127 -6.40 -3.74 9.43
CA LEU A 127 -6.81 -2.92 8.28
C LEU A 127 -7.73 -3.74 7.36
N THR A 128 -8.83 -3.16 6.87
CA THR A 128 -9.67 -3.79 5.83
C THR A 128 -9.80 -2.89 4.61
N TYR A 129 -9.30 -3.39 3.48
CA TYR A 129 -9.42 -2.79 2.17
C TYR A 129 -10.54 -3.46 1.36
N THR A 130 -11.20 -2.72 0.47
CA THR A 130 -12.27 -3.25 -0.39
C THR A 130 -12.14 -2.80 -1.84
N ASN A 131 -12.61 -3.67 -2.73
CA ASN A 131 -12.85 -3.35 -4.13
C ASN A 131 -14.30 -3.73 -4.48
N ASN A 132 -15.23 -2.80 -4.31
CA ASN A 132 -16.66 -3.04 -4.57
C ASN A 132 -16.98 -3.29 -6.06
N VAL A 133 -16.11 -2.87 -6.98
CA VAL A 133 -16.26 -3.11 -8.43
C VAL A 133 -15.86 -4.54 -8.82
N LYS A 134 -14.84 -5.09 -8.17
CA LYS A 134 -14.39 -6.48 -8.38
C LYS A 134 -15.03 -7.49 -7.40
N GLY A 135 -15.69 -7.02 -6.34
CA GLY A 135 -16.39 -7.87 -5.38
C GLY A 135 -15.47 -8.58 -4.38
N PHE A 136 -14.40 -7.93 -3.92
CA PHE A 136 -13.53 -8.51 -2.88
C PHE A 136 -13.18 -7.53 -1.76
N ALA A 137 -12.73 -8.10 -0.64
CA ALA A 137 -12.11 -7.39 0.46
C ALA A 137 -10.80 -8.09 0.86
N ILE A 138 -9.86 -7.34 1.43
CA ILE A 138 -8.62 -7.87 1.99
C ILE A 138 -8.47 -7.31 3.40
N ASP A 139 -8.43 -8.20 4.38
CA ASP A 139 -8.07 -7.86 5.75
C ASP A 139 -6.57 -8.12 5.95
N ILE A 140 -5.87 -7.22 6.65
CA ILE A 140 -4.48 -7.38 7.08
C ILE A 140 -4.41 -7.11 8.58
N THR A 141 -3.98 -8.10 9.35
CA THR A 141 -3.64 -7.95 10.78
C THR A 141 -2.13 -7.97 10.93
N TYR A 142 -1.55 -6.91 11.52
CA TYR A 142 -0.16 -6.86 11.94
C TYR A 142 -0.06 -7.12 13.44
N VAL A 143 0.95 -7.90 13.85
CA VAL A 143 1.32 -8.14 15.25
C VAL A 143 2.80 -7.87 15.41
N LEU A 144 3.17 -6.90 16.25
CA LEU A 144 4.55 -6.60 16.61
C LEU A 144 4.89 -7.24 17.97
N THR A 145 6.07 -7.85 18.09
CA THR A 145 6.61 -8.40 19.33
C THR A 145 8.06 -7.94 19.53
N GLY A 146 8.33 -7.37 20.71
CA GLY A 146 9.64 -6.86 21.10
C GLY A 146 10.36 -7.74 22.12
N GLY A 147 11.64 -7.44 22.34
CA GLY A 147 12.51 -8.22 23.21
C GLY A 147 13.85 -7.55 23.49
N LEU A 148 14.82 -8.37 23.93
CA LEU A 148 16.22 -7.96 24.11
C LEU A 148 17.14 -8.43 22.97
N THR A 149 16.71 -9.48 22.25
CA THR A 149 17.53 -10.26 21.30
C THR A 149 16.77 -10.75 20.08
N SER A 150 15.45 -10.81 20.17
CA SER A 150 14.54 -11.32 19.15
C SER A 150 13.40 -10.33 19.01
N PHE A 151 13.07 -10.02 17.76
CA PHE A 151 12.06 -9.05 17.37
C PHE A 151 11.22 -9.70 16.25
N ASP A 152 9.91 -9.57 16.34
CA ASP A 152 8.96 -10.38 15.58
C ASP A 152 7.87 -9.46 15.01
N LEU A 153 7.58 -9.61 13.72
CA LEU A 153 6.54 -8.88 13.02
C LEU A 153 5.74 -9.86 12.17
N ALA A 154 4.68 -10.40 12.75
CA ALA A 154 3.76 -11.30 12.09
C ALA A 154 2.66 -10.52 11.35
N GLU A 155 2.30 -11.02 10.17
CA GLU A 155 1.29 -10.46 9.28
C GLU A 155 0.29 -11.57 8.89
N ILE A 156 -1.01 -11.31 9.04
CA ILE A 156 -2.06 -12.23 8.62
C ILE A 156 -2.93 -11.53 7.57
N VAL A 157 -2.92 -12.03 6.33
CA VAL A 157 -3.68 -11.45 5.22
C VAL A 157 -4.81 -12.40 4.82
N ARG A 158 -6.06 -11.94 4.89
CA ARG A 158 -7.25 -12.69 4.48
C ARG A 158 -7.95 -12.01 3.31
N VAL A 159 -7.93 -12.66 2.15
CA VAL A 159 -8.68 -12.22 0.96
C VAL A 159 -10.05 -12.88 0.95
N ARG A 160 -11.12 -12.07 0.94
CA ARG A 160 -12.52 -12.50 0.95
C ARG A 160 -13.22 -12.16 -0.36
N ASN A 161 -13.91 -13.12 -0.96
CA ASN A 161 -14.85 -12.85 -2.04
C ASN A 161 -16.20 -12.41 -1.45
N ILE A 162 -16.57 -11.15 -1.67
CA ILE A 162 -17.83 -10.55 -1.23
C ILE A 162 -18.80 -10.28 -2.39
N GLY A 163 -18.46 -10.75 -3.60
CA GLY A 163 -19.26 -10.62 -4.81
C GLY A 163 -19.90 -11.95 -5.24
N ASN A 164 -20.59 -11.90 -6.38
CA ASN A 164 -21.39 -13.02 -6.90
C ASN A 164 -20.66 -13.90 -7.94
N ASN A 165 -19.42 -13.56 -8.31
CA ASN A 165 -18.61 -14.29 -9.29
C ASN A 165 -17.39 -14.92 -8.61
N SER A 166 -16.88 -16.04 -9.11
CA SER A 166 -15.63 -16.62 -8.62
C SER A 166 -14.43 -15.76 -9.03
N LEU A 167 -13.46 -15.60 -8.12
CA LEU A 167 -12.28 -14.75 -8.29
C LEU A 167 -11.04 -15.61 -8.47
N ASP A 168 -10.43 -15.57 -9.65
CA ASP A 168 -9.12 -16.18 -9.88
C ASP A 168 -8.00 -15.23 -9.40
N PHE A 169 -7.83 -15.14 -8.09
CA PHE A 169 -7.02 -14.12 -7.42
C PHE A 169 -5.52 -14.45 -7.50
N ARG A 170 -4.68 -13.41 -7.56
CA ARG A 170 -3.24 -13.48 -7.27
C ARG A 170 -2.91 -12.42 -6.22
N LEU A 171 -2.32 -12.87 -5.12
CA LEU A 171 -1.74 -12.03 -4.08
C LEU A 171 -0.21 -12.10 -4.19
N PHE A 172 0.45 -10.96 -4.15
CA PHE A 172 1.89 -10.80 -4.08
C PHE A 172 2.23 -10.10 -2.77
N GLN A 173 3.29 -10.54 -2.11
CA GLN A 173 4.04 -9.73 -1.14
C GLN A 173 5.38 -9.38 -1.76
N TYR A 174 5.79 -8.13 -1.60
CA TYR A 174 7.10 -7.62 -1.97
C TYR A 174 7.77 -7.02 -0.73
N ASN A 175 9.01 -7.44 -0.49
CA ASN A 175 9.83 -7.02 0.63
C ASN A 175 11.14 -6.44 0.11
N ASP A 176 11.53 -5.33 0.73
CA ASP A 176 12.69 -4.50 0.45
C ASP A 176 13.24 -4.09 1.82
N PHE A 177 14.33 -4.75 2.23
CA PHE A 177 14.95 -4.56 3.54
C PHE A 177 16.29 -3.85 3.35
N ASP A 178 16.43 -2.69 4.00
CA ASP A 178 17.69 -1.99 4.19
C ASP A 178 18.19 -2.37 5.58
N LEU A 179 18.80 -3.55 5.74
CA LEU A 179 19.27 -3.97 7.07
C LEU A 179 20.32 -2.99 7.60
N ASN A 180 20.24 -2.66 8.89
CA ASN A 180 20.99 -1.55 9.50
C ASN A 180 20.79 -0.16 8.83
N ASN A 181 19.72 0.06 8.06
CA ASN A 181 19.54 1.24 7.20
C ASN A 181 20.64 1.31 6.10
N THR A 182 21.03 0.16 5.55
CA THR A 182 21.97 0.01 4.43
C THR A 182 21.51 -1.07 3.45
N SER A 183 21.68 -0.85 2.15
CA SER A 183 21.30 -1.83 1.11
C SER A 183 22.47 -2.31 0.23
N ALA A 184 23.66 -1.69 0.34
CA ALA A 184 24.75 -1.88 -0.62
C ALA A 184 25.46 -3.25 -0.55
N ASN A 185 25.30 -3.96 0.57
CA ASN A 185 26.06 -5.15 0.95
C ASN A 185 25.18 -6.28 1.53
N ASP A 186 23.86 -6.08 1.54
CA ASP A 186 22.88 -7.08 1.95
C ASP A 186 22.94 -8.32 1.06
N THR A 187 22.53 -9.46 1.59
CA THR A 187 22.41 -10.71 0.84
C THR A 187 21.15 -11.45 1.22
N VAL A 188 20.24 -11.58 0.25
CA VAL A 188 19.00 -12.34 0.39
C VAL A 188 19.16 -13.75 -0.18
N THR A 189 18.70 -14.78 0.54
CA THR A 189 18.84 -16.19 0.18
C THR A 189 17.53 -16.95 0.38
N ARG A 190 17.13 -17.73 -0.63
CA ARG A 190 15.97 -18.64 -0.54
C ARG A 190 16.33 -19.91 0.26
N VAL A 191 15.94 -19.96 1.53
CA VAL A 191 16.25 -21.07 2.45
C VAL A 191 15.44 -22.31 2.10
N ASN A 192 14.12 -22.18 1.89
CA ASN A 192 13.24 -23.27 1.46
C ASN A 192 12.06 -22.75 0.62
N ALA A 193 11.07 -23.59 0.33
CA ALA A 193 9.92 -23.24 -0.52
C ALA A 193 9.03 -22.11 0.06
N SER A 194 9.13 -21.84 1.37
CA SER A 194 8.33 -20.84 2.09
C SER A 194 9.15 -20.05 3.12
N GLN A 195 10.47 -19.95 2.93
CA GLN A 195 11.35 -19.17 3.79
C GLN A 195 12.45 -18.50 2.98
N VAL A 196 12.68 -17.23 3.28
CA VAL A 196 13.80 -16.41 2.82
C VAL A 196 14.55 -15.89 4.04
N SER A 197 15.87 -15.76 3.92
CA SER A 197 16.74 -15.15 4.93
C SER A 197 17.49 -13.99 4.29
N GLN A 198 17.57 -12.84 4.94
CA GLN A 198 18.37 -11.70 4.51
C GLN A 198 19.36 -11.34 5.62
N VAL A 199 20.62 -11.09 5.25
CA VAL A 199 21.72 -10.73 6.14
C VAL A 199 22.45 -9.49 5.64
N ASP A 200 22.84 -8.63 6.58
CA ASP A 200 23.79 -7.54 6.36
C ASP A 200 25.22 -8.12 6.19
N GLY A 201 26.06 -7.40 5.46
CA GLY A 201 27.42 -7.80 5.09
C GLY A 201 28.46 -7.69 6.22
N ASP A 202 29.66 -8.21 5.95
CA ASP A 202 30.84 -8.34 6.84
C ASP A 202 30.64 -9.12 8.17
N PHE A 203 29.50 -9.01 8.85
CA PHE A 203 29.20 -9.72 10.09
C PHE A 203 27.69 -10.04 10.21
N SER A 204 27.33 -11.33 10.18
CA SER A 204 25.96 -11.86 10.27
C SER A 204 25.32 -11.73 11.67
N LEU A 205 25.34 -10.51 12.22
CA LEU A 205 24.80 -10.14 13.53
C LEU A 205 23.47 -9.40 13.41
N ASN A 206 23.09 -9.00 12.20
CA ASN A 206 21.75 -8.55 11.84
C ASN A 206 21.26 -9.44 10.69
N MET A 207 20.13 -10.11 10.94
CA MET A 207 19.50 -11.07 10.03
C MET A 207 17.99 -10.98 10.21
N VAL A 208 17.26 -11.04 9.11
CA VAL A 208 15.80 -11.23 9.10
C VAL A 208 15.48 -12.52 8.36
N ASP A 209 14.91 -13.48 9.08
CA ASP A 209 14.26 -14.64 8.48
C ASP A 209 12.78 -14.33 8.27
N GLN A 210 12.29 -14.41 7.03
CA GLN A 210 10.85 -14.41 6.75
C GLN A 210 10.34 -15.80 6.41
N GLY A 211 9.38 -16.30 7.20
CA GLY A 211 8.56 -17.48 6.93
C GLY A 211 7.19 -17.14 6.31
N ALA A 212 6.57 -18.14 5.67
CA ALA A 212 5.26 -18.03 5.03
C ALA A 212 4.39 -19.29 5.19
N THR A 213 3.07 -19.12 5.35
CA THR A 213 2.10 -20.21 5.36
C THR A 213 0.74 -19.78 4.78
N PRO A 214 0.06 -20.63 3.98
CA PRO A 214 0.59 -21.81 3.28
C PRO A 214 1.74 -21.43 2.33
N VAL A 215 2.51 -22.44 1.92
CA VAL A 215 3.64 -22.30 0.99
C VAL A 215 3.23 -21.49 -0.25
N PRO A 216 3.97 -20.43 -0.63
CA PRO A 216 3.67 -19.64 -1.82
C PRO A 216 3.87 -20.48 -3.09
N GLY A 217 3.03 -20.25 -4.10
CA GLY A 217 3.11 -20.99 -5.37
C GLY A 217 4.30 -20.57 -6.24
N ARG A 218 4.76 -19.32 -6.08
CA ARG A 218 5.95 -18.75 -6.71
C ARG A 218 6.66 -17.79 -5.74
N SER A 219 7.95 -17.60 -5.93
CA SER A 219 8.75 -16.65 -5.16
C SER A 219 10.02 -16.26 -5.91
N GLN A 220 10.53 -15.06 -5.64
CA GLN A 220 11.65 -14.44 -6.37
C GLN A 220 12.58 -13.72 -5.40
N VAL A 221 13.86 -13.67 -5.75
CA VAL A 221 14.95 -12.96 -5.04
C VAL A 221 15.80 -12.26 -6.10
N GLY A 222 16.20 -11.00 -5.88
CA GLY A 222 16.95 -10.24 -6.88
C GLY A 222 17.00 -8.73 -6.62
N ALA A 223 17.48 -7.97 -7.60
CA ALA A 223 17.38 -6.52 -7.63
C ALA A 223 15.91 -6.04 -7.68
N LEU A 224 15.65 -4.82 -7.19
CA LEU A 224 14.33 -4.19 -7.04
C LEU A 224 13.35 -4.50 -8.21
N PHE A 225 12.26 -5.22 -7.92
CA PHE A 225 11.33 -5.73 -8.95
C PHE A 225 9.83 -5.38 -8.76
N ALA A 226 9.46 -4.55 -7.78
CA ALA A 226 8.08 -4.10 -7.58
C ALA A 226 7.44 -3.44 -8.83
N SER A 227 8.27 -2.73 -9.61
CA SER A 227 7.89 -2.14 -10.90
C SER A 227 7.55 -3.17 -11.98
N SER A 228 8.08 -4.40 -11.89
CA SER A 228 7.75 -5.47 -12.83
C SER A 228 6.39 -6.09 -12.50
N ILE A 229 6.10 -6.30 -11.21
CA ILE A 229 4.80 -6.79 -10.71
C ILE A 229 3.65 -5.86 -11.14
N THR A 230 3.88 -4.55 -11.08
CA THR A 230 2.85 -3.52 -11.29
C THR A 230 2.86 -2.90 -12.70
N GLY A 231 3.98 -2.97 -13.43
CA GLY A 231 4.11 -2.44 -14.79
C GLY A 231 3.96 -3.48 -15.91
N THR A 232 4.20 -4.78 -15.64
CA THR A 232 4.12 -5.84 -16.66
C THR A 232 2.83 -6.65 -16.55
N SER A 233 2.03 -6.68 -17.63
CA SER A 233 0.80 -7.47 -17.65
C SER A 233 1.10 -8.97 -17.58
N GLY A 234 0.37 -9.69 -16.73
CA GLY A 234 0.58 -11.13 -16.52
C GLY A 234 1.87 -11.51 -15.80
N TYR A 235 2.61 -10.55 -15.22
CA TYR A 235 3.83 -10.83 -14.47
C TYR A 235 3.61 -11.88 -13.38
N ASN A 236 4.57 -12.78 -13.21
CA ASN A 236 4.55 -13.83 -12.20
C ASN A 236 5.97 -13.89 -11.64
N LEU A 237 6.10 -14.11 -10.33
CA LEU A 237 7.42 -14.26 -9.71
C LEU A 237 8.15 -15.45 -10.33
N ASP A 238 9.42 -15.28 -10.67
CA ASP A 238 10.14 -16.13 -11.63
C ASP A 238 10.07 -17.64 -11.30
N THR A 239 10.29 -18.00 -10.05
CA THR A 239 10.59 -19.36 -9.62
C THR A 239 9.40 -20.01 -8.90
N LEU A 240 9.09 -21.25 -9.30
CA LEU A 240 8.01 -22.05 -8.72
C LEU A 240 8.35 -22.55 -7.30
N ALA A 241 7.32 -22.86 -6.52
CA ALA A 241 7.44 -23.52 -5.21
C ALA A 241 8.36 -24.75 -5.26
N GLY A 242 9.29 -24.86 -4.31
CA GLY A 242 10.26 -25.96 -4.23
C GLY A 242 11.49 -25.82 -5.15
N ASN A 243 11.47 -24.92 -6.14
CA ASN A 243 12.62 -24.62 -6.99
C ASN A 243 13.46 -23.45 -6.42
N GLY A 244 14.69 -23.32 -6.92
CA GLY A 244 15.60 -22.21 -6.57
C GLY A 244 16.15 -22.25 -5.15
N LEU A 245 16.17 -23.40 -4.48
CA LEU A 245 16.70 -23.51 -3.12
C LEU A 245 18.19 -23.16 -3.10
N GLY A 246 18.59 -22.26 -2.19
CA GLY A 246 19.94 -21.69 -2.17
C GLY A 246 20.21 -20.63 -3.25
N GLN A 247 19.23 -20.25 -4.08
CA GLN A 247 19.32 -19.05 -4.90
C GLN A 247 19.45 -17.84 -3.99
N ASN A 248 20.44 -17.00 -4.29
CA ASN A 248 20.70 -15.76 -3.56
C ASN A 248 20.90 -14.57 -4.52
N TYR A 249 20.89 -13.38 -3.93
CA TYR A 249 21.26 -12.12 -4.57
C TYR A 249 21.92 -11.22 -3.52
N SER A 250 22.92 -10.44 -3.93
CA SER A 250 23.70 -9.57 -3.04
C SER A 250 23.79 -8.14 -3.60
N GLY A 251 23.80 -7.16 -2.70
CA GLY A 251 23.58 -5.74 -3.01
C GLY A 251 22.15 -5.32 -2.67
N ASP A 252 21.63 -4.33 -3.39
CA ASP A 252 20.29 -3.75 -3.20
C ASP A 252 19.19 -4.80 -3.46
N ALA A 253 18.73 -5.48 -2.39
CA ALA A 253 18.19 -6.83 -2.42
C ALA A 253 16.72 -6.92 -2.00
N ALA A 254 15.86 -7.24 -2.97
CA ALA A 254 14.44 -7.46 -2.79
C ALA A 254 14.07 -8.95 -2.87
N TYR A 255 12.96 -9.31 -2.23
CA TYR A 255 12.34 -10.64 -2.35
C TYR A 255 10.82 -10.58 -2.30
N GLY A 256 10.16 -11.66 -2.75
CA GLY A 256 8.71 -11.70 -2.81
C GLY A 256 8.11 -13.08 -2.85
N PHE A 257 6.87 -13.16 -2.41
CA PHE A 257 6.05 -14.36 -2.36
C PHE A 257 4.74 -14.14 -3.14
N GLN A 258 4.28 -15.16 -3.86
CA GLN A 258 3.05 -15.10 -4.65
C GLN A 258 2.14 -16.31 -4.38
N TRP A 259 0.86 -16.05 -4.15
CA TRP A 259 -0.19 -17.05 -3.99
C TRP A 259 -1.29 -16.87 -5.05
N ASN A 260 -1.58 -17.94 -5.78
CA ASN A 260 -2.66 -17.99 -6.76
C ASN A 260 -3.82 -18.82 -6.17
N LYS A 261 -5.04 -18.27 -6.13
CA LYS A 261 -6.22 -18.93 -5.54
C LYS A 261 -7.50 -18.58 -6.28
N ILE A 262 -8.27 -19.61 -6.64
CA ILE A 262 -9.68 -19.43 -7.01
C ILE A 262 -10.49 -19.30 -5.72
N ILE A 263 -11.27 -18.22 -5.59
CA ILE A 263 -12.11 -17.92 -4.44
C ILE A 263 -13.56 -17.82 -4.92
N ASN A 264 -14.42 -18.78 -4.58
CA ASN A 264 -15.83 -18.72 -4.98
C ASN A 264 -16.61 -17.71 -4.11
N PRO A 265 -17.82 -17.26 -4.52
CA PRO A 265 -18.64 -16.33 -3.75
C PRO A 265 -18.78 -16.71 -2.27
N GLY A 266 -18.57 -15.75 -1.37
CA GLY A 266 -18.61 -15.95 0.08
C GLY A 266 -17.43 -16.74 0.67
N GLN A 267 -16.50 -17.26 -0.14
CA GLN A 267 -15.29 -17.93 0.35
C GLN A 267 -14.16 -16.93 0.62
N SER A 268 -13.10 -17.40 1.27
CA SER A 268 -11.87 -16.66 1.50
C SER A 268 -10.65 -17.57 1.46
N PHE A 269 -9.46 -16.98 1.34
CA PHE A 269 -8.22 -17.63 1.74
C PHE A 269 -7.45 -16.72 2.68
N THR A 270 -6.64 -17.33 3.54
CA THR A 270 -5.72 -16.63 4.46
C THR A 270 -4.30 -17.07 4.15
N ILE A 271 -3.37 -16.13 4.22
CA ILE A 271 -1.94 -16.39 4.40
C ILE A 271 -1.50 -15.74 5.71
N SER A 272 -0.43 -16.27 6.28
CA SER A 272 0.32 -15.67 7.38
C SER A 272 1.79 -15.65 7.02
N THR A 273 2.44 -14.52 7.19
CA THR A 273 3.89 -14.40 7.10
C THR A 273 4.45 -13.91 8.43
N ASP A 274 5.66 -14.34 8.74
CA ASP A 274 6.32 -14.04 10.00
C ASP A 274 7.74 -13.59 9.69
N LYS A 275 8.16 -12.47 10.27
CA LYS A 275 9.47 -11.84 10.08
C LYS A 275 10.17 -11.81 11.44
N VAL A 276 11.15 -12.68 11.63
CA VAL A 276 11.94 -12.77 12.86
C VAL A 276 13.32 -12.17 12.62
N ALA A 277 13.62 -11.12 13.36
CA ALA A 277 14.92 -10.49 13.40
C ALA A 277 15.65 -10.85 14.70
N ALA A 278 16.92 -11.24 14.60
CA ALA A 278 17.74 -11.63 15.75
C ALA A 278 19.00 -10.76 15.84
N VAL A 279 19.29 -10.25 17.05
CA VAL A 279 20.48 -9.44 17.35
C VAL A 279 21.23 -10.06 18.53
N PRO A 280 22.54 -10.36 18.42
CA PRO A 280 23.33 -10.96 19.50
C PRO A 280 23.38 -10.10 20.77
N GLU A 281 23.31 -10.76 21.93
CA GLU A 281 23.43 -10.06 23.22
C GLU A 281 24.78 -9.33 23.35
N PRO A 282 24.80 -8.03 23.74
CA PRO A 282 26.02 -7.32 24.07
C PRO A 282 26.85 -8.01 25.16
N ALA A 283 26.19 -8.71 26.09
CA ALA A 283 26.84 -9.54 27.11
C ALA A 283 27.62 -10.73 26.51
N SER A 284 27.06 -11.40 25.49
CA SER A 284 27.74 -12.49 24.79
C SER A 284 28.97 -12.00 24.02
N MET A 285 28.88 -10.83 23.37
CA MET A 285 30.03 -10.21 22.71
C MET A 285 31.11 -9.76 23.70
N ALA A 286 30.72 -9.19 24.85
CA ALA A 286 31.65 -8.84 25.92
C ALA A 286 32.35 -10.09 26.50
N ALA A 287 31.62 -11.18 26.73
CA ALA A 287 32.18 -12.45 27.20
C ALA A 287 33.16 -13.06 26.19
N LEU A 288 32.84 -13.03 24.89
CA LEU A 288 33.72 -13.49 23.82
C LEU A 288 35.02 -12.66 23.75
N ALA A 289 34.90 -11.33 23.83
CA ALA A 289 36.06 -10.42 23.84
C ALA A 289 36.95 -10.65 25.07
N LEU A 290 36.37 -10.80 26.27
CA LEU A 290 37.10 -11.12 27.50
C LEU A 290 37.78 -12.50 27.41
N GLY A 291 37.12 -13.50 26.81
CA GLY A 291 37.69 -14.81 26.52
C GLY A 291 38.91 -14.74 25.57
N ALA A 292 38.79 -13.97 24.49
CA ALA A 292 39.91 -13.73 23.56
C ALA A 292 41.09 -13.03 24.24
N VAL A 293 40.83 -11.99 25.06
CA VAL A 293 41.86 -11.30 25.86
C VAL A 293 42.53 -12.24 26.86
N ALA A 294 41.77 -13.11 27.53
CA ALA A 294 42.30 -14.10 28.46
C ALA A 294 43.21 -15.14 27.74
N LEU A 295 42.80 -15.61 26.56
CA LEU A 295 43.61 -16.50 25.72
C LEU A 295 44.91 -15.83 25.23
N LEU A 296 44.84 -14.57 24.79
CA LEU A 296 46.02 -13.78 24.40
C LEU A 296 46.98 -13.57 25.59
N ARG A 297 46.47 -13.27 26.78
CA ARG A 297 47.27 -13.15 28.01
C ARG A 297 47.94 -14.49 28.37
N ARG A 298 47.20 -15.61 28.29
CA ARG A 298 47.72 -16.97 28.53
C ARG A 298 48.77 -17.42 27.52
N ARG A 299 48.72 -16.95 26.26
CA ARG A 299 49.78 -17.16 25.25
C ARG A 299 51.03 -16.35 25.54
N ARG A 300 50.92 -15.16 26.16
CA ARG A 300 52.08 -14.33 26.54
C ARG A 300 52.80 -14.85 27.79
N SER A 301 52.11 -15.46 28.76
CA SER A 301 52.74 -16.06 29.96
C SER A 301 53.29 -17.49 29.74
N LYS A 302 53.62 -17.85 28.50
CA LYS A 302 54.26 -19.12 28.11
C LYS A 302 55.50 -18.89 27.21
N LYS A 303 56.02 -17.67 27.22
CA LYS A 303 57.37 -17.28 26.81
C LYS A 303 58.07 -16.67 28.01
#